data_AF-A0A5E4NT85-F1
#
_entry.id   AF-A0A5E4NT85-F1
#
_cell.length_a   1.000
_cell.length_b   1.000
_cell.length_c   1.000
_cell.angle_alpha   90.00
_cell.angle_beta   90.00
_cell.angle_gamma   90.00
#
_symmetry.space_group_name_H-M   'P 1'
#
loop_
_entity.id
_entity.type
_entity.pdbx_description
1 polymer ?
#
loop_
_entity_poly.entity_id
_entity_poly.type
_entity_poly.pdbx_seq_one_letter_code
_entity_poly.pdbx_strand_id
1 'polypeptide(L)' 'MISGYTVGRSNIVKPGAIVGFCNPLLDMTVVGNQYLLNKYGLKKNDAILAKEEHMPLYDEILKDNNVDFTAGGLG' A
#
# COMPACT_ATOMS: atom_id res chain seq x y z
N MET A 1 -14.35 54.07 -19.32
CA MET A 1 -14.32 53.90 -17.86
C MET A 1 -15.68 53.33 -17.49
N ILE A 2 -15.84 52.03 -17.28
CA ILE A 2 -15.45 51.32 -16.05
C ILE A 2 -14.86 49.95 -16.42
N SER A 3 -13.71 49.63 -15.82
CA SER A 3 -12.90 48.42 -16.06
C SER A 3 -12.88 47.56 -14.80
N GLY A 4 -13.08 46.25 -14.97
CA GLY A 4 -12.67 45.19 -14.03
C GLY A 4 -13.52 45.06 -12.76
N TYR A 5 -13.74 43.91 -12.15
CA TYR A 5 -13.14 42.58 -12.26
C TYR A 5 -14.22 41.58 -11.81
N THR A 6 -14.49 40.55 -12.62
CA THR A 6 -15.16 39.34 -12.12
C THR A 6 -14.14 38.60 -11.26
N VAL A 7 -14.28 38.66 -9.93
CA VAL A 7 -13.44 37.89 -9.02
C VAL A 7 -13.81 36.41 -9.18
N GLY A 8 -13.09 35.70 -10.06
CA GLY A 8 -13.14 34.25 -10.12
C GLY A 8 -12.67 33.70 -8.78
N ARG A 9 -13.57 33.08 -8.01
CA ARG A 9 -13.20 32.32 -6.82
C ARG A 9 -12.23 31.23 -7.25
N SER A 10 -10.96 31.36 -6.90
CA SER A 10 -10.02 30.25 -6.94
C SER A 10 -10.53 29.20 -5.95
N ASN A 11 -10.91 28.01 -6.44
CA ASN A 11 -11.22 26.86 -5.59
C ASN A 11 -9.92 26.33 -4.98
N ILE A 12 -9.35 27.08 -4.04
CA ILE A 12 -8.18 26.65 -3.28
C ILE A 12 -8.69 25.70 -2.20
N VAL A 13 -8.42 24.41 -2.40
CA VAL A 13 -8.64 23.40 -1.37
C VAL A 13 -7.60 23.65 -0.26
N LYS A 14 -8.08 23.90 0.96
CA LYS A 14 -7.20 24.16 2.11
C LYS A 14 -6.51 22.85 2.54
N PRO A 15 -5.26 22.89 3.04
CA PRO A 15 -4.65 21.74 3.71
C PRO A 15 -5.59 21.17 4.78
N GLY A 16 -5.73 19.85 4.81
CA GLY A 16 -6.64 19.16 5.73
C GLY A 16 -8.12 19.17 5.32
N ALA A 17 -8.45 19.53 4.07
CA ALA A 17 -9.81 19.41 3.55
C ALA A 17 -10.34 17.96 3.50
N ILE A 18 -9.44 16.97 3.48
CA ILE A 18 -9.74 15.53 3.55
C ILE A 18 -8.85 14.92 4.63
N VAL A 19 -9.42 14.06 5.47
CA VAL A 19 -8.71 13.27 6.47
C VAL A 19 -9.07 11.81 6.23
N GLY A 20 -8.06 10.98 5.98
CA GLY A 20 -8.18 9.53 5.89
C GLY A 20 -7.51 8.88 7.09
N PHE A 21 -8.12 7.83 7.62
CA PHE A 21 -7.54 6.98 8.64
C PHE A 21 -7.28 5.61 8.02
N CYS A 22 -6.05 5.16 8.05
CA CYS A 22 -5.65 3.89 7.47
C CYS A 22 -4.63 3.19 8.34
N ASN A 23 -4.37 1.92 8.01
CA ASN A 23 -3.23 1.20 8.52
C ASN A 23 -2.08 1.39 7.52
N PRO A 24 -1.09 2.25 7.80
CA PRO A 24 0.05 2.41 6.90
C PRO A 24 0.85 1.11 6.90
N LEU A 25 1.01 0.50 5.71
CA LEU A 25 1.76 -0.74 5.54
C LEU A 25 2.95 -0.53 4.60
N LEU A 26 3.95 -1.38 4.73
CA LEU A 26 5.04 -1.49 3.76
C LEU A 26 4.82 -2.77 2.96
N ASP A 27 4.60 -2.63 1.66
CA ASP A 27 4.41 -3.76 0.77
C ASP A 27 5.79 -4.33 0.38
N MET A 28 5.93 -5.65 0.52
CA MET A 28 7.09 -6.42 0.08
C MET A 28 6.67 -7.32 -1.07
N THR A 29 7.18 -7.03 -2.26
CA THR A 29 6.84 -7.78 -3.49
C THR A 29 8.02 -8.64 -3.91
N VAL A 30 7.76 -9.91 -4.19
CA VAL A 30 8.77 -10.88 -4.63
C VAL A 30 8.18 -11.81 -5.69
N VAL A 31 9.02 -12.31 -6.58
CA VAL A 31 8.61 -13.37 -7.54
C VAL A 31 8.55 -14.71 -6.81
N GLY A 32 7.36 -15.06 -6.32
CA GLY A 32 7.11 -16.34 -5.64
C GLY A 32 6.92 -17.53 -6.59
N ASN A 33 6.81 -18.73 -6.00
CA ASN A 33 6.51 -19.97 -6.72
C ASN A 33 5.42 -20.79 -5.99
N GLN A 34 4.95 -21.88 -6.60
CA GLN A 34 3.91 -22.73 -6.00
C GLN A 34 4.37 -23.41 -4.71
N TYR A 35 5.67 -23.66 -4.55
CA TYR A 35 6.22 -24.24 -3.33
C TYR A 35 6.05 -23.29 -2.14
N LEU A 36 6.35 -22.00 -2.31
CA LEU A 36 6.16 -20.97 -1.28
C LEU A 36 4.68 -20.89 -0.87
N LEU A 37 3.77 -20.88 -1.85
CA LEU A 37 2.33 -20.84 -1.58
C LEU A 37 1.90 -22.05 -0.73
N ASN A 38 2.32 -23.25 -1.12
CA ASN A 38 1.97 -24.47 -0.39
C ASN A 38 2.57 -24.51 1.02
N LYS A 39 3.83 -24.06 1.18
CA LYS A 39 4.55 -24.06 2.46
C LYS A 39 3.84 -23.22 3.53
N TYR A 40 3.22 -22.11 3.13
CA TYR A 40 2.52 -21.19 4.02
C TYR A 40 0.99 -21.25 3.87
N GLY A 41 0.45 -22.27 3.19
CA GLY A 41 -1.00 -22.44 3.04
C GLY A 41 -1.72 -21.31 2.29
N LEU A 42 -1.00 -20.58 1.44
CA LEU A 42 -1.49 -19.41 0.71
C LEU A 42 -2.22 -19.83 -0.57
N LYS A 43 -3.41 -19.25 -0.80
CA LYS A 43 -4.13 -19.42 -2.07
C LYS A 43 -3.68 -18.37 -3.07
N LYS A 44 -3.72 -18.74 -4.36
CA LYS A 44 -3.41 -17.80 -5.44
C LYS A 44 -4.45 -16.68 -5.47
N ASN A 45 -3.99 -15.44 -5.64
CA ASN A 45 -4.81 -14.21 -5.68
C ASN A 45 -5.62 -13.95 -4.40
N ASP A 46 -5.14 -14.43 -3.25
CA ASP A 46 -5.79 -14.22 -1.96
C ASP A 46 -5.13 -13.07 -1.18
N ALA A 47 -5.89 -12.46 -0.28
CA ALA A 47 -5.43 -11.42 0.62
C ALA A 47 -5.90 -11.76 2.05
N ILE A 48 -4.95 -12.16 2.89
CA ILE A 48 -5.24 -12.67 4.23
C ILE A 48 -4.45 -11.90 5.30
N LEU A 49 -4.95 -11.92 6.53
CA LEU A 49 -4.16 -11.48 7.68
C LEU A 49 -3.14 -12.55 8.08
N ALA A 50 -1.94 -12.12 8.40
CA ALA A 50 -0.88 -13.01 8.87
C ALA A 50 -1.27 -13.69 10.20
N LYS A 51 -0.94 -14.98 10.30
CA LYS A 51 -1.04 -15.79 11.52
C LYS A 51 0.37 -16.16 11.96
N GLU A 52 0.52 -16.79 13.12
CA GLU A 52 1.83 -17.22 13.64
C GLU A 52 2.61 -18.07 12.62
N GLU A 53 1.93 -18.96 11.90
CA GLU A 53 2.52 -19.81 10.85
C GLU A 53 3.10 -19.01 9.66
N HIS A 54 2.65 -17.78 9.44
CA HIS A 54 3.12 -16.91 8.37
C HIS A 54 4.32 -16.04 8.78
N MET A 55 4.61 -15.86 10.07
CA MET A 55 5.65 -14.93 10.53
C MET A 55 7.06 -15.24 9.96
N PRO A 56 7.50 -16.51 9.84
CA PRO A 56 8.80 -16.82 9.24
C PRO A 56 8.93 -16.44 7.76
N LEU A 57 7.82 -16.16 7.07
CA LEU A 57 7.83 -15.79 5.65
C LEU A 57 8.60 -14.49 5.41
N TYR A 58 8.49 -13.51 6.32
CA TYR A 58 9.15 -12.21 6.15
C TYR A 58 10.67 -12.35 6.10
N ASP A 59 11.25 -13.08 7.05
CA ASP A 59 12.70 -13.33 7.09
C ASP A 59 13.18 -14.20 5.91
N GLU A 60 12.33 -15.07 5.38
CA GLU A 60 12.65 -15.88 4.20
C GLU A 60 12.68 -15.04 2.93
N ILE A 61 11.70 -14.15 2.75
CA ILE A 61 11.64 -13.22 1.61
C ILE A 61 12.81 -12.24 1.65
N LEU A 62 13.18 -11.73 2.83
CA LEU A 62 14.30 -10.79 2.97
C LEU A 62 15.68 -11.38 2.60
N LYS A 63 15.80 -12.70 2.45
CA LYS A 63 17.02 -13.34 1.95
C LYS A 63 17.13 -13.29 0.42
N ASP A 64 16.03 -13.00 -0.27
CA ASP A 64 16.06 -12.70 -1.70
C ASP A 64 16.50 -11.25 -1.90
N ASN A 65 17.49 -11.03 -2.77
CA ASN A 65 17.98 -9.69 -3.07
C ASN A 65 17.05 -8.91 -4.02
N ASN A 66 15.99 -9.54 -4.54
CA ASN A 66 15.06 -8.95 -5.52
C ASN A 66 13.71 -8.56 -4.91
N VAL A 67 13.67 -8.27 -3.61
CA VAL A 67 12.45 -7.78 -2.97
C VAL A 67 12.26 -6.31 -3.31
N ASP A 68 11.10 -5.99 -3.88
CA ASP A 68 10.67 -4.62 -4.15
C ASP A 68 9.83 -4.09 -2.98
N PHE A 69 10.17 -2.89 -2.51
CA PHE A 69 9.51 -2.23 -1.39
C PHE A 69 8.71 -1.01 -1.86
N THR A 70 7.42 -0.96 -1.53
CA THR A 70 6.54 0.16 -1.85
C THR A 70 5.69 0.57 -0.66
N ALA A 71 5.43 1.87 -0.51
CA ALA A 71 4.48 2.34 0.49
C ALA A 71 3.07 1.84 0.13
N GLY A 72 2.42 1.17 1.08
CA GLY A 72 1.13 0.52 0.89
C GLY A 72 0.18 0.78 2.05
N GLY A 73 -0.84 -0.07 2.12
CA GLY A 73 -1.97 0.09 3.03
C GLY A 73 -3.17 0.72 2.33
N LEU A 74 -4.35 0.12 2.55
CA LEU A 74 -5.62 0.63 2.08
C LEU A 74 -6.16 1.68 3.05
N GLY A 75 -6.60 2.83 2.53
CA GLY A 75 -7.12 3.98 3.30
C GLY A 75 -8.20 4.75 2.59
#